data_AF-A0A533RJX0-F1
#
_entry.id   AF-A0A533RJX0-F1
#
_cell.length_a   1.000
_cell.length_b   1.000
_cell.length_c   1.000
_cell.angle_alpha   90.00
_cell.angle_beta   90.00
_cell.angle_gamma   90.00
#
_symmetry.space_group_name_H-M   'P 1'
#
loop_
_entity.id
_entity.type
_entity.pdbx_description
1 polymer ?
#
loop_
_entity_poly.entity_id
_entity_poly.type
_entity_poly.pdbx_seq_one_letter_code
_entity_poly.pdbx_strand_id
1 'polypeptide(L)'
;MARNGRCVAIALAAVALAAAGCLSRTEAPAPTMSADDPAAKPTCCANQVAAMSEVFRWTEGGGRPVAGITPEWMYKQGILSRPLVCPAGGTFIYVPTEWGFECSIHGMAPNE
;
A
#
# COMPACT_ATOMS: atom_id res chain seq x y z
N MET A 1 -13.96 56.18 46.51
CA MET A 1 -13.48 55.48 47.72
C MET A 1 -13.43 53.99 47.43
N ALA A 2 -12.25 53.36 47.56
CA ALA A 2 -11.93 51.93 47.80
C ALA A 2 -12.71 50.83 47.01
N ARG A 3 -12.15 49.74 46.46
CA ARG A 3 -10.88 49.02 46.66
C ARG A 3 -10.89 47.75 45.75
N ASN A 4 -9.70 47.22 45.47
CA ASN A 4 -9.39 45.80 45.10
C ASN A 4 -9.69 45.39 43.64
N GLY A 5 -8.82 44.72 42.88
CA GLY A 5 -7.60 43.98 43.18
C GLY A 5 -7.71 42.55 42.63
N ARG A 6 -6.94 42.25 41.56
CA ARG A 6 -6.66 40.90 40.96
C ARG A 6 -7.91 40.23 40.35
N CYS A 7 -7.89 39.69 39.13
CA CYS A 7 -6.98 38.67 38.62
C CYS A 7 -6.85 38.75 37.09
N VAL A 8 -5.60 38.66 36.65
CA VAL A 8 -5.22 38.26 35.29
C VAL A 8 -5.60 36.79 35.12
N ALA A 9 -6.37 36.46 34.07
CA ALA A 9 -6.36 35.13 33.48
C ALA A 9 -6.87 35.22 32.05
N ILE A 10 -5.91 35.14 31.14
CA ILE A 10 -6.05 35.02 29.69
C ILE A 10 -6.82 33.72 29.41
N ALA A 11 -8.07 33.82 28.97
CA ALA A 11 -8.79 32.67 28.45
C ALA A 11 -8.38 32.46 26.98
N LEU A 12 -7.34 31.65 26.78
CA LEU A 12 -6.95 31.12 25.47
C LEU A 12 -8.15 30.39 24.86
N ALA A 13 -8.62 30.89 23.73
CA ALA A 13 -9.65 30.27 22.92
C ALA A 13 -9.15 28.91 22.41
N ALA A 14 -9.62 27.83 23.03
CA ALA A 14 -9.49 26.48 22.50
C ALA A 14 -10.50 26.32 21.35
N VAL A 15 -10.11 26.75 20.14
CA VAL A 15 -10.80 26.30 18.92
C VAL A 15 -10.28 24.89 18.64
N ALA A 16 -11.00 23.90 19.15
CA ALA A 16 -10.88 22.53 18.70
C ALA A 16 -11.37 22.45 17.26
N LEU A 17 -10.49 22.78 16.31
CA LEU A 17 -10.67 22.40 14.91
C LEU A 17 -10.52 20.88 14.88
N ALA A 18 -11.66 20.22 14.73
CA ALA A 18 -11.77 18.83 14.39
C ALA A 18 -10.95 18.57 13.11
N ALA A 19 -9.72 18.06 13.29
CA ALA A 19 -9.01 17.32 12.27
C ALA A 19 -9.72 15.96 12.12
N ALA A 20 -10.95 15.99 11.62
CA ALA A 20 -11.66 14.80 11.19
C ALA A 20 -11.05 14.32 9.87
N GLY A 21 -9.97 13.55 10.00
CA GLY A 21 -9.73 12.34 9.23
C GLY A 21 -9.95 12.44 7.72
N CYS A 22 -9.17 13.27 7.03
CA CYS A 22 -8.70 12.91 5.70
C CYS A 22 -7.24 12.48 5.79
N LEU A 23 -6.92 11.58 6.73
CA LEU A 23 -5.82 10.66 6.46
C LEU A 23 -6.33 9.80 5.30
N SER A 24 -5.80 10.05 4.11
CA SER A 24 -5.83 9.07 3.02
C SER A 24 -5.20 7.80 3.56
N ARG A 25 -6.00 6.95 4.19
CA ARG A 25 -5.64 5.59 4.50
C ARG A 25 -5.36 4.97 3.14
N THR A 26 -4.08 4.78 2.86
CA THR A 26 -3.61 3.73 1.95
C THR A 26 -3.96 2.39 2.59
N GLU A 27 -5.24 2.13 2.79
CA GLU A 27 -5.72 0.80 3.08
C GLU A 27 -5.58 0.02 1.78
N ALA A 28 -4.96 -1.15 1.87
CA ALA A 28 -5.08 -2.13 0.81
C ALA A 28 -6.56 -2.27 0.45
N PRO A 29 -6.91 -2.44 -0.84
CA PRO A 29 -8.29 -2.63 -1.24
C PRO A 29 -8.94 -3.69 -0.36
N ALA A 30 -10.17 -3.44 0.08
CA ALA A 30 -10.90 -4.43 0.86
C ALA A 30 -10.89 -5.79 0.12
N PRO A 31 -10.72 -6.91 0.85
CA PRO A 31 -10.67 -8.22 0.23
C PRO A 31 -11.94 -8.46 -0.58
N THR A 32 -11.78 -8.91 -1.82
CA THR A 32 -12.89 -9.28 -2.71
C THR A 32 -13.28 -10.75 -2.56
N MET A 33 -12.47 -11.57 -1.89
CA MET A 33 -12.76 -12.96 -1.55
C MET A 33 -12.05 -13.42 -0.27
N SER A 34 -12.49 -14.55 0.30
CA SER A 34 -11.80 -15.17 1.46
C SER A 34 -10.46 -15.76 1.04
N ALA A 35 -9.48 -15.81 1.95
CA ALA A 35 -8.22 -16.54 1.73
C ALA A 35 -8.44 -18.06 1.55
N ASP A 36 -9.50 -18.60 2.15
CA ASP A 36 -9.86 -20.02 2.05
C ASP A 36 -10.66 -20.35 0.78
N ASP A 37 -11.00 -19.34 -0.02
CA ASP A 37 -11.64 -19.57 -1.32
C ASP A 37 -10.64 -20.29 -2.24
N PRO A 38 -10.98 -21.45 -2.83
CA PRO A 38 -10.06 -22.18 -3.70
C PRO A 38 -9.59 -21.37 -4.92
N ALA A 39 -10.31 -20.32 -5.31
CA ALA A 39 -9.90 -19.41 -6.38
C ALA A 39 -8.92 -18.31 -5.92
N ALA A 40 -8.81 -18.03 -4.61
CA ALA A 40 -8.02 -16.92 -4.09
C ALA A 40 -6.53 -17.03 -4.42
N LYS A 41 -5.93 -18.21 -4.19
CA LYS A 41 -4.52 -18.46 -4.50
C LYS A 41 -4.25 -18.41 -6.01
N PRO A 42 -4.98 -19.13 -6.88
CA PRO A 42 -4.82 -19.02 -8.33
C PRO A 42 -4.92 -17.58 -8.86
N THR A 43 -5.93 -16.81 -8.43
CA THR A 43 -6.09 -15.42 -8.85
C THR A 43 -4.94 -14.53 -8.35
N CYS A 44 -4.49 -14.74 -7.10
CA CYS A 44 -3.32 -14.05 -6.56
C CYS A 44 -2.06 -14.34 -7.38
N CYS A 45 -1.81 -15.61 -7.73
CA CYS A 45 -0.66 -16.01 -8.55
C CYS A 45 -0.74 -15.39 -9.96
N ALA A 46 -1.92 -15.40 -10.60
CA ALA A 46 -2.10 -14.78 -11.91
C ALA A 46 -1.78 -13.28 -11.90
N ASN A 47 -2.16 -12.57 -10.83
CA ASN A 47 -1.82 -11.16 -10.64
C ASN A 47 -0.31 -10.94 -10.47
N GLN A 48 0.37 -11.81 -9.70
CA GLN A 48 1.82 -11.77 -9.55
C GLN A 48 2.52 -11.98 -10.90
N VAL A 49 2.15 -13.02 -11.65
CA VAL A 49 2.74 -13.33 -12.97
C VAL A 49 2.57 -12.19 -13.94
N ALA A 50 1.37 -11.62 -14.03
CA ALA A 50 1.13 -10.46 -14.88
C ALA A 50 2.05 -9.29 -14.52
N ALA A 51 2.17 -8.95 -13.23
CA ALA A 51 3.05 -7.87 -12.77
C ALA A 51 4.53 -8.18 -13.02
N MET A 52 4.97 -9.44 -12.85
CA MET A 52 6.34 -9.87 -13.15
C MET A 52 6.67 -9.60 -14.61
N SER A 53 5.79 -9.98 -15.54
CA SER A 53 5.97 -9.70 -16.97
C SER A 53 6.09 -8.20 -17.28
N GLU A 54 5.43 -7.32 -16.53
CA GLU A 54 5.60 -5.88 -16.71
C GLU A 54 6.96 -5.38 -16.21
N VAL A 55 7.40 -5.85 -15.03
CA VAL A 55 8.73 -5.52 -14.49
C VAL A 55 9.84 -6.03 -15.41
N PHE A 56 9.68 -7.22 -16.00
CA PHE A 56 10.63 -7.75 -16.98
C PHE A 56 10.75 -6.85 -18.19
N ARG A 57 9.63 -6.48 -18.84
CA ARG A 57 9.65 -5.56 -20.00
C ARG A 57 10.26 -4.20 -19.66
N TRP A 58 9.97 -3.67 -18.47
CA TRP A 58 10.60 -2.43 -18.00
C TRP A 58 12.12 -2.57 -17.84
N THR A 59 12.58 -3.71 -17.32
CA THR A 59 14.00 -4.03 -17.16
C THR A 59 14.71 -4.20 -18.51
N GLU A 60 14.07 -4.88 -19.48
CA GLU A 60 14.56 -4.99 -20.86
C GLU A 60 14.71 -3.60 -21.51
N GLY A 61 13.85 -2.65 -21.17
CA GLY A 61 13.96 -1.24 -21.55
C GLY A 61 15.04 -0.44 -20.84
N GLY A 62 15.86 -1.07 -19.99
CA GLY A 62 16.93 -0.43 -19.22
C GLY A 62 16.54 -0.02 -17.79
N GLY A 63 15.33 -0.35 -17.36
CA GLY A 63 14.91 -0.21 -15.96
C GLY A 63 15.79 -1.01 -15.01
N ARG A 64 15.97 -0.51 -13.78
CA ARG A 64 16.76 -1.20 -12.75
C ARG A 64 16.00 -1.21 -11.43
N PRO A 65 15.52 -2.37 -10.96
CA PRO A 65 14.91 -2.44 -9.64
C PRO A 65 15.98 -2.14 -8.58
N VAL A 66 15.59 -1.37 -7.56
CA VAL A 66 16.39 -1.15 -6.36
C VAL A 66 15.72 -1.83 -5.17
N ALA A 67 16.51 -2.15 -4.14
CA ALA A 67 15.98 -2.71 -2.91
C ALA A 67 14.96 -1.75 -2.26
N GLY A 68 13.91 -2.31 -1.65
CA GLY A 68 12.89 -1.53 -0.95
C GLY A 68 11.82 -0.89 -1.84
N ILE A 69 11.81 -1.16 -3.15
CA ILE A 69 10.68 -0.76 -4.00
C ILE A 69 9.43 -1.55 -3.60
N THR A 70 8.33 -0.83 -3.40
CA THR A 70 7.00 -1.43 -3.19
C THR A 70 6.24 -1.56 -4.52
N PRO A 71 5.35 -2.55 -4.65
CA PRO A 71 4.50 -2.66 -5.84
C PRO A 71 3.59 -1.44 -6.07
N GLU A 72 3.19 -0.76 -4.99
CA GLU A 72 2.46 0.51 -5.08
C GLU A 72 3.32 1.61 -5.72
N TRP A 73 4.59 1.71 -5.35
CA TRP A 73 5.52 2.64 -5.99
C TRP A 73 5.69 2.30 -7.47
N MET A 74 5.85 1.02 -7.81
CA MET A 74 5.98 0.58 -9.21
C MET A 74 4.77 1.00 -10.06
N TYR A 75 3.56 0.83 -9.52
CA TYR A 75 2.34 1.33 -10.16
C TYR A 75 2.36 2.86 -10.34
N LYS A 76 2.71 3.61 -9.29
CA LYS A 76 2.82 5.09 -9.36
C LYS A 76 3.87 5.59 -10.35
N GLN A 77 4.92 4.80 -10.61
CA GLN A 77 5.93 5.10 -11.64
C GLN A 77 5.54 4.65 -13.04
N GLY A 78 4.38 4.00 -13.23
CA GLY A 78 3.95 3.46 -14.52
C GLY A 78 4.72 2.21 -14.96
N ILE A 79 5.44 1.56 -14.04
CA ILE A 79 6.10 0.26 -14.30
C ILE A 79 5.04 -0.85 -14.37
N LEU A 80 4.05 -0.78 -13.47
CA LEU A 80 2.85 -1.62 -13.53
C LEU A 80 1.69 -0.83 -14.14
N SER A 81 0.98 -1.45 -15.07
CA SER A 81 -0.21 -0.88 -15.71
C SER A 81 -1.41 -0.77 -14.76
N ARG A 82 -1.42 -1.56 -13.69
CA ARG A 82 -2.47 -1.60 -12.66
C ARG A 82 -1.87 -1.89 -11.28
N PRO A 83 -2.56 -1.54 -10.18
CA PRO A 83 -2.14 -1.95 -8.85
C PRO A 83 -2.06 -3.48 -8.74
N LEU A 84 -1.00 -3.97 -8.09
CA LEU A 84 -0.89 -5.38 -7.73
C LEU A 84 -1.73 -5.65 -6.47
N VAL A 85 -2.78 -6.48 -6.60
CA VAL A 85 -3.77 -6.72 -5.53
C VAL A 85 -3.95 -8.21 -5.30
N CYS A 86 -4.01 -8.60 -4.02
CA CYS A 86 -4.37 -9.94 -3.59
C CYS A 86 -5.87 -9.90 -3.31
N PRO A 87 -6.67 -10.78 -3.93
CA PRO A 87 -8.11 -10.71 -3.74
C PRO A 87 -8.53 -11.07 -2.31
N ALA A 88 -7.66 -11.72 -1.53
CA ALA A 88 -7.83 -11.98 -0.11
C ALA A 88 -7.28 -10.88 0.81
N GLY A 89 -6.88 -9.72 0.28
CA GLY A 89 -6.39 -8.58 1.07
C GLY A 89 -4.93 -8.68 1.51
N GLY A 90 -4.16 -9.63 0.98
CA GLY A 90 -2.72 -9.74 1.24
C GLY A 90 -1.92 -8.56 0.66
N THR A 91 -0.83 -8.22 1.32
CA THR A 91 0.13 -7.23 0.84
C THR A 91 1.26 -7.91 0.05
N PHE A 92 1.93 -7.14 -0.80
CA PHE A 92 3.05 -7.65 -1.59
C PHE A 92 4.35 -6.91 -1.30
N ILE A 93 5.43 -7.67 -1.31
CA ILE A 93 6.78 -7.14 -1.46
C ILE A 93 7.34 -7.58 -2.82
N TYR A 94 8.16 -6.74 -3.44
CA TYR A 94 8.94 -7.15 -4.60
C TYR A 94 10.25 -7.77 -4.12
N VAL A 95 10.60 -8.93 -4.67
CA VAL A 95 11.80 -9.70 -4.33
C VAL A 95 12.71 -9.74 -5.56
N PRO A 96 13.67 -8.81 -5.68
CA PRO A 96 14.51 -8.69 -6.88
C PRO A 96 15.34 -9.92 -7.19
N THR A 97 15.76 -10.68 -6.17
CA THR A 97 16.57 -11.90 -6.35
C THR A 97 15.79 -13.04 -7.01
N GLU A 98 14.48 -13.07 -6.78
CA GLU A 98 13.56 -14.07 -7.34
C GLU A 98 12.83 -13.54 -8.58
N TRP A 99 13.10 -12.28 -8.98
CA TRP A 99 12.35 -11.57 -10.02
C TRP A 99 10.83 -11.60 -9.83
N GLY A 100 10.40 -11.65 -8.56
CA GLY A 100 9.03 -11.98 -8.22
C GLY A 100 8.40 -11.07 -7.18
N PHE A 101 7.13 -11.34 -6.90
CA PHE A 101 6.39 -10.69 -5.82
C PHE A 101 6.03 -11.74 -4.79
N GLU A 102 6.16 -11.43 -3.51
CA GLU A 102 5.73 -12.32 -2.43
C GLU A 102 4.46 -11.76 -1.79
N CYS A 103 3.38 -12.55 -1.81
CA CYS A 103 2.14 -12.22 -1.12
C CYS A 103 2.19 -12.68 0.34
N SER A 104 1.80 -11.82 1.27
CA SER A 104 1.75 -12.15 2.71
C SER A 104 0.77 -13.26 3.09
N ILE A 105 -0.15 -13.65 2.19
CA ILE A 105 -1.16 -14.70 2.40
C ILE A 105 -0.83 -15.96 1.58
N HIS A 106 -0.55 -15.80 0.29
CA HIS A 106 -0.41 -16.92 -0.64
C HIS A 106 1.04 -17.26 -1.01
N GLY A 107 2.01 -16.51 -0.48
CA GLY A 107 3.42 -16.62 -0.85
C GLY A 107 3.68 -16.15 -2.29
N MET A 108 4.80 -16.62 -2.84
CA MET A 108 5.22 -16.33 -4.21
C MET A 108 4.54 -17.27 -5.21
N ALA A 109 4.16 -16.73 -6.36
CA ALA A 109 3.73 -17.52 -7.50
C ALA A 109 4.88 -18.43 -7.96
N PRO A 110 4.60 -19.68 -8.37
CA PRO A 110 5.63 -20.53 -8.95
C PRO A 110 6.18 -19.90 -10.24
N ASN A 111 7.50 -20.01 -10.42
CA ASN A 111 8.14 -19.76 -11.71
C ASN A 111 7.79 -20.95 -12.61
N GLU A 112 6.94 -20.74 -13.61
CA GLU A 112 6.65 -21.74 -14.65
C GLU A 112 7.60 -21.58 -15.85
#